data_AF-J2KUE0-F1
#
_entry.id   AF-J2KUE0-F1
#
_cell.length_a   1.000
_cell.length_b   1.000
_cell.length_c   1.000
_cell.angle_alpha   90.00
_cell.angle_beta   90.00
_cell.angle_gamma   90.00
#
_symmetry.space_group_name_H-M   'P 1'
#
loop_
_entity.id
_entity.type
_entity.pdbx_description
1 polymer ?
#
loop_
_entity_poly.entity_id
_entity_poly.type
_entity_poly.pdbx_seq_one_letter_code
_entity_poly.pdbx_strand_id
1 'polypeptide(L)'
;MNHRVATDLEKVGALALPVPVFQVQPAPPALAGWVTRLLAPVVAACRFRGTFPVELRPTGCWGGWALPPEYAPDKRVSISNRMLHRSPRALVAIFLHEVTHQLVGADHDHNAAFFATNLMLLLRVSESVDADVVPAGGALAEMGLYDLQAPPVELQREPDAGVGRAVSWAIRVAHELAPTPMAAEDAAVEIRARYTAWIAQLEAAPAAAAARAQTVADAAASAKATRDELQRTIGLLRSVSIWLGVAGTAVLAEAFMLLKLAFGGA
;
A
#
# COMPACT_ATOMS: atom_id res chain seq x y z
N MET A 1 -12.53 -27.13 -35.56
CA MET A 1 -11.16 -26.59 -35.45
C MET A 1 -10.86 -25.86 -36.75
N ASN A 2 -10.63 -24.55 -36.70
CA ASN A 2 -10.53 -23.70 -37.88
C ASN A 2 -9.19 -23.91 -38.61
N HIS A 3 -9.26 -24.29 -39.89
CA HIS A 3 -8.16 -24.60 -40.80
C HIS A 3 -7.17 -23.45 -41.09
N ARG A 4 -7.39 -22.24 -40.55
CA ARG A 4 -6.55 -21.06 -40.79
C ARG A 4 -5.27 -20.99 -39.96
N VAL A 5 -5.14 -21.77 -38.88
CA VAL A 5 -3.97 -21.70 -37.98
C VAL A 5 -2.78 -22.52 -38.49
N ALA A 6 -3.00 -23.48 -39.39
CA ALA A 6 -1.96 -24.40 -39.85
C ALA A 6 -0.99 -23.77 -40.87
N THR A 7 -1.45 -22.79 -41.67
CA THR A 7 -0.68 -22.25 -42.81
C THR A 7 0.32 -21.16 -42.45
N ASP A 8 0.24 -20.55 -41.26
CA ASP A 8 1.19 -19.52 -40.82
C ASP A 8 2.40 -20.06 -40.04
N LEU A 9 2.41 -21.37 -39.73
CA LEU A 9 3.48 -22.00 -38.95
C LEU A 9 4.76 -22.29 -39.75
N GLU A 10 4.68 -22.34 -41.08
CA GLU A 10 5.83 -22.68 -41.94
C GLU A 10 6.75 -21.49 -42.24
N LYS A 11 6.32 -20.25 -41.98
CA LYS A 11 7.10 -19.04 -42.30
C LYS A 11 7.93 -18.45 -41.14
N VAL A 12 7.87 -19.02 -39.95
CA VAL A 12 8.58 -18.50 -38.75
C VAL A 12 9.86 -19.29 -38.44
N GLY A 13 10.41 -20.01 -39.42
CA GLY A 13 11.74 -20.60 -39.32
C GLY A 13 12.82 -19.56 -39.62
N ALA A 14 13.23 -18.75 -38.62
CA ALA A 14 14.57 -18.14 -38.50
C ALA A 14 14.66 -16.97 -37.47
N LEU A 15 14.12 -17.11 -36.26
CA LEU A 15 14.48 -16.20 -35.15
C LEU A 15 14.90 -17.02 -33.93
N ALA A 16 16.18 -17.36 -33.91
CA ALA A 16 16.84 -17.94 -32.74
C ALA A 16 16.94 -16.87 -31.64
N LEU A 17 16.06 -16.95 -30.63
CA LEU A 17 16.21 -16.21 -29.38
C LEU A 17 17.06 -17.06 -28.40
N PRO A 18 18.10 -16.49 -27.77
CA PRO A 18 18.98 -17.20 -26.86
C PRO A 18 18.42 -17.12 -25.43
N VAL A 19 17.35 -17.83 -25.14
CA VAL A 19 16.90 -18.07 -23.76
C VAL A 19 16.49 -19.54 -23.68
N PRO A 20 16.96 -20.32 -22.69
CA PRO A 20 16.47 -21.67 -22.47
C PRO A 20 15.06 -21.54 -21.86
N VAL A 21 14.06 -21.52 -22.74
CA VAL A 21 12.78 -20.90 -22.43
C VAL A 21 11.88 -21.77 -21.56
N PHE A 22 11.68 -23.08 -21.77
CA PHE A 22 10.79 -23.89 -20.91
C PHE A 22 11.15 -25.38 -20.96
N GLN A 23 11.04 -26.10 -19.82
CA GLN A 23 10.81 -27.55 -19.85
C GLN A 23 9.31 -27.77 -19.75
N VAL A 24 8.64 -27.73 -20.90
CA VAL A 24 7.26 -28.17 -21.00
C VAL A 24 7.30 -29.67 -21.23
N GLN A 25 7.54 -30.44 -20.17
CA GLN A 25 7.42 -31.89 -20.23
C GLN A 25 6.32 -32.39 -19.29
N PRO A 26 5.37 -33.18 -19.83
CA PRO A 26 5.19 -33.52 -21.24
C PRO A 26 4.31 -32.47 -21.97
N ALA A 27 4.87 -31.65 -22.87
CA ALA A 27 4.08 -30.94 -23.87
C ALA A 27 4.68 -30.95 -25.28
N PRO A 28 3.84 -30.92 -26.32
CA PRO A 28 4.29 -30.83 -27.70
C PRO A 28 5.01 -29.49 -28.03
N PRO A 29 5.98 -29.50 -28.97
CA PRO A 29 6.68 -28.27 -29.40
C PRO A 29 5.76 -27.13 -29.85
N ALA A 30 4.63 -27.47 -30.50
CA ALA A 30 3.65 -26.48 -30.94
C ALA A 30 3.01 -25.73 -29.76
N LEU A 31 2.74 -26.44 -28.65
CA LEU A 31 2.18 -25.86 -27.44
C LEU A 31 3.22 -24.96 -26.74
N ALA A 32 4.46 -25.43 -26.61
CA ALA A 32 5.54 -24.63 -26.07
C ALA A 32 5.73 -23.32 -26.87
N GLY A 33 5.74 -23.41 -28.20
CA GLY A 33 5.83 -22.23 -29.08
C GLY A 33 4.64 -21.27 -28.94
N TRP A 34 3.43 -21.79 -28.71
CA TRP A 34 2.25 -20.96 -28.46
C TRP A 34 2.35 -20.21 -27.12
N VAL A 35 2.72 -20.90 -26.03
CA VAL A 35 2.93 -20.28 -24.71
C VAL A 35 4.01 -19.21 -24.78
N THR A 36 5.13 -19.47 -25.46
CA THR A 36 6.21 -18.48 -25.63
C THR A 36 5.73 -17.23 -26.35
N ARG A 37 4.98 -17.36 -27.45
CA ARG A 37 4.44 -16.20 -28.17
C ARG A 37 3.45 -15.39 -27.33
N LEU A 38 2.68 -16.07 -26.49
CA LEU A 38 1.72 -15.43 -25.59
C LEU A 38 2.41 -14.65 -24.46
N LEU A 39 3.45 -15.24 -23.84
CA LEU A 39 4.11 -14.64 -22.68
C LEU A 39 5.25 -13.67 -23.03
N ALA A 40 5.83 -13.73 -24.23
CA ALA A 40 6.89 -12.80 -24.65
C ALA A 40 6.51 -11.31 -24.51
N PRO A 41 5.36 -10.82 -25.01
CA PRO A 41 4.95 -9.42 -24.81
C PRO A 41 4.66 -9.10 -23.34
N VAL A 42 4.16 -10.06 -22.56
CA VAL A 42 3.92 -9.92 -21.11
C VAL A 42 5.23 -9.69 -20.37
N VAL A 43 6.24 -10.52 -20.65
CA VAL A 43 7.58 -10.41 -20.06
C VAL A 43 8.22 -9.05 -20.39
N ALA A 44 8.08 -8.60 -21.65
CA ALA A 44 8.57 -7.31 -22.08
C ALA A 44 7.85 -6.15 -21.35
N ALA A 45 6.52 -6.19 -21.28
CA ALA A 45 5.72 -5.19 -20.58
C ALA A 45 6.06 -5.09 -19.09
N CYS A 46 6.29 -6.23 -18.43
CA CYS A 46 6.67 -6.28 -17.02
C CYS A 46 8.12 -5.85 -16.76
N ARG A 47 8.98 -5.81 -17.79
CA ARG A 47 10.41 -5.44 -17.69
C ARG A 47 11.19 -6.37 -16.76
N PHE A 48 11.01 -7.67 -16.90
CA PHE A 48 11.79 -8.65 -16.16
C PHE A 48 13.25 -8.66 -16.62
N ARG A 49 14.20 -8.70 -15.67
CA ARG A 49 15.62 -8.97 -15.96
C ARG A 49 15.93 -10.46 -15.91
N GLY A 50 15.26 -11.18 -15.03
CA GLY A 50 15.42 -12.61 -14.85
C GLY A 50 14.59 -13.44 -15.82
N THR A 51 14.98 -14.70 -15.97
CA THR A 51 14.21 -15.73 -16.67
C THR A 51 13.35 -16.50 -15.67
N PHE A 52 12.08 -16.76 -16.02
CA PHE A 52 11.13 -17.53 -15.21
C PHE A 52 10.65 -18.75 -16.00
N PRO A 53 11.30 -19.93 -15.84
CA PRO A 53 10.91 -21.13 -16.57
C PRO A 53 9.51 -21.59 -16.17
N VAL A 54 8.57 -21.62 -17.12
CA VAL A 54 7.25 -22.23 -17.03
C VAL A 54 7.30 -23.75 -17.29
N GLU A 55 6.77 -24.52 -16.35
CA GLU A 55 6.53 -25.97 -16.44
C GLU A 55 5.02 -26.24 -16.51
N LEU A 56 4.53 -26.92 -17.55
CA LEU A 56 3.12 -27.31 -17.63
C LEU A 56 2.90 -28.69 -17.02
N ARG A 57 2.02 -28.78 -16.02
CA ARG A 57 1.74 -30.02 -15.28
C ARG A 57 0.40 -30.65 -15.66
N PRO A 58 0.32 -31.98 -15.86
CA PRO A 58 -0.84 -32.63 -16.45
C PRO A 58 -2.06 -32.81 -15.52
N THR A 59 -1.93 -32.53 -14.22
CA THR A 59 -2.92 -32.98 -13.22
C THR A 59 -3.03 -32.02 -12.04
N GLY A 60 -4.13 -31.27 -11.99
CA GLY A 60 -4.42 -30.39 -10.85
C GLY A 60 -5.77 -29.71 -10.92
N CYS A 61 -6.46 -29.60 -9.77
CA CYS A 61 -7.53 -28.61 -9.56
C CYS A 61 -6.99 -27.22 -9.18
N TRP A 62 -5.66 -27.05 -9.18
CA TRP A 62 -4.94 -25.82 -8.89
C TRP A 62 -4.64 -25.04 -10.18
N GLY A 63 -4.41 -23.73 -10.06
CA GLY A 63 -4.13 -22.83 -11.18
C GLY A 63 -2.65 -22.83 -11.58
N GLY A 64 -1.79 -22.36 -10.68
CA GLY A 64 -0.34 -22.36 -10.79
C GLY A 64 0.31 -22.62 -9.43
N TRP A 65 1.63 -22.76 -9.44
CA TRP A 65 2.43 -22.77 -8.21
C TRP A 65 3.88 -22.39 -8.53
N ALA A 66 4.48 -21.59 -7.66
CA ALA A 66 5.90 -21.29 -7.64
C ALA A 66 6.42 -21.30 -6.20
N LEU A 67 7.60 -21.89 -6.02
CA LEU A 67 8.34 -21.73 -4.77
C LEU A 67 9.03 -20.38 -4.76
N PRO A 68 9.04 -19.65 -3.64
CA PRO A 68 9.95 -18.52 -3.46
C PRO A 68 11.40 -18.84 -3.85
N PRO A 69 12.18 -17.85 -4.31
CA PRO A 69 13.54 -18.06 -4.84
C PRO A 69 14.49 -18.67 -3.81
N GLU A 70 14.19 -18.54 -2.52
CA GLU A 70 14.92 -19.16 -1.41
C GLU A 70 14.84 -20.70 -1.45
N TYR A 71 13.75 -21.25 -1.99
CA TYR A 71 13.50 -22.70 -2.08
C TYR A 71 13.61 -23.25 -3.50
N ALA A 72 13.49 -22.40 -4.53
CA ALA A 72 13.69 -22.75 -5.93
C ALA A 72 14.60 -21.75 -6.66
N PRO A 73 15.93 -21.95 -6.63
CA PRO A 73 16.88 -21.07 -7.30
C PRO A 73 16.71 -20.99 -8.82
N ASP A 74 16.06 -21.98 -9.43
CA ASP A 74 15.73 -22.00 -10.85
C ASP A 74 14.51 -21.13 -11.21
N LYS A 75 13.85 -20.53 -10.20
CA LYS A 75 12.73 -19.58 -10.33
C LYS A 75 11.57 -20.13 -11.17
N ARG A 76 11.37 -21.44 -11.09
CA ARG A 76 10.40 -22.14 -11.91
C ARG A 76 8.97 -21.81 -11.49
N VAL A 77 8.13 -21.60 -12.49
CA VAL A 77 6.68 -21.41 -12.37
C VAL A 77 5.99 -22.63 -12.95
N SER A 78 5.29 -23.39 -12.13
CA SER A 78 4.48 -24.50 -12.62
C SER A 78 3.06 -24.02 -12.90
N ILE A 79 2.48 -24.39 -14.03
CA ILE A 79 1.10 -24.05 -14.38
C ILE A 79 0.34 -25.32 -14.74
N SER A 80 -0.89 -25.45 -14.23
CA SER A 80 -1.78 -26.55 -14.59
C SER A 80 -2.15 -26.48 -16.08
N ASN A 81 -2.01 -27.60 -16.80
CA ASN A 81 -2.38 -27.69 -18.21
C ASN A 81 -3.87 -27.35 -18.45
N ARG A 82 -4.74 -27.48 -17.44
CA ARG A 82 -6.15 -27.07 -17.52
C ARG A 82 -6.31 -25.58 -17.80
N MET A 83 -5.34 -24.75 -17.40
CA MET A 83 -5.40 -23.30 -17.63
C MET A 83 -5.25 -22.95 -19.10
N LEU A 84 -4.56 -23.79 -19.88
CA LEU A 84 -4.45 -23.66 -21.33
C LEU A 84 -5.81 -23.77 -22.03
N HIS A 85 -6.76 -24.49 -21.42
CA HIS A 85 -8.10 -24.70 -21.95
C HIS A 85 -9.11 -23.64 -21.47
N ARG A 86 -8.74 -22.80 -20.50
CA ARG A 86 -9.63 -21.79 -19.92
C ARG A 86 -9.63 -20.52 -20.76
N SER A 87 -8.49 -19.85 -20.85
CA SER A 87 -8.27 -18.69 -21.73
C SER A 87 -6.80 -18.25 -21.71
N PRO A 88 -6.32 -17.54 -22.75
CA PRO A 88 -5.02 -16.86 -22.70
C PRO A 88 -4.87 -15.93 -21.49
N ARG A 89 -5.95 -15.21 -21.13
CA ARG A 89 -6.03 -14.31 -19.97
C ARG A 89 -5.74 -15.03 -18.66
N ALA A 90 -6.36 -16.20 -18.46
CA ALA A 90 -6.14 -17.00 -17.25
C ALA A 90 -4.69 -17.48 -17.13
N LEU A 91 -4.06 -17.82 -18.25
CA LEU A 91 -2.64 -18.20 -18.26
C LEU A 91 -1.75 -17.04 -17.83
N VAL A 92 -1.99 -15.84 -18.36
CA VAL A 92 -1.21 -14.63 -18.01
C VAL A 92 -1.40 -14.26 -16.55
N ALA A 93 -2.64 -14.22 -16.07
CA ALA A 93 -2.95 -13.87 -14.68
C ALA A 93 -2.24 -14.83 -13.69
N ILE A 94 -2.31 -16.13 -13.95
CA ILE A 94 -1.63 -17.14 -13.12
C ILE A 94 -0.11 -17.00 -13.23
N PHE A 95 0.42 -16.85 -14.44
CA PHE A 95 1.86 -16.67 -14.61
C PHE A 95 2.38 -15.47 -13.79
N LEU A 96 1.71 -14.33 -13.84
CA LEU A 96 2.11 -13.13 -13.08
C LEU A 96 1.94 -13.31 -11.58
N HIS A 97 0.87 -13.99 -11.15
CA HIS A 97 0.67 -14.35 -9.75
C HIS A 97 1.83 -15.20 -9.22
N GLU A 98 2.19 -16.27 -9.94
CA GLU A 98 3.30 -17.15 -9.54
C GLU A 98 4.67 -16.46 -9.61
N VAL A 99 4.91 -15.64 -10.63
CA VAL A 99 6.12 -14.81 -10.70
C VAL A 99 6.15 -13.83 -9.53
N THR A 100 5.01 -13.35 -9.04
CA THR A 100 5.00 -12.46 -7.88
C THR A 100 5.58 -13.13 -6.65
N HIS A 101 5.24 -14.40 -6.35
CA HIS A 101 5.90 -15.16 -5.27
C HIS A 101 7.41 -15.22 -5.44
N GLN A 102 7.90 -15.35 -6.68
CA GLN A 102 9.33 -15.35 -6.99
C GLN A 102 10.02 -14.00 -6.75
N LEU A 103 9.29 -12.89 -6.90
CA LEU A 103 9.82 -11.54 -6.75
C LEU A 103 9.82 -11.07 -5.30
N VAL A 104 8.73 -11.34 -4.57
CA VAL A 104 8.58 -10.84 -3.21
C VAL A 104 9.30 -11.69 -2.18
N GLY A 105 9.51 -12.98 -2.44
CA GLY A 105 10.21 -13.89 -1.54
C GLY A 105 9.30 -14.55 -0.50
N ALA A 106 9.85 -15.49 0.26
CA ALA A 106 9.10 -16.38 1.15
C ALA A 106 8.33 -15.66 2.28
N ASP A 107 8.83 -14.51 2.73
CA ASP A 107 8.22 -13.74 3.83
C ASP A 107 6.96 -12.98 3.41
N HIS A 108 6.62 -12.98 2.11
CA HIS A 108 5.49 -12.24 1.57
C HIS A 108 4.51 -13.13 0.80
N ASP A 109 3.86 -14.04 1.54
CA ASP A 109 2.80 -14.87 1.01
C ASP A 109 1.43 -14.17 1.15
N HIS A 110 0.78 -13.89 0.02
CA HIS A 110 -0.58 -13.32 -0.05
C HIS A 110 -0.85 -12.14 0.93
N ASN A 111 0.11 -11.24 1.08
CA ASN A 111 -0.01 -10.01 1.89
C ASN A 111 -0.07 -8.75 0.99
N ALA A 112 -0.07 -7.56 1.60
CA ALA A 112 -0.19 -6.31 0.84
C ALA A 112 0.99 -6.06 -0.12
N ALA A 113 2.21 -6.50 0.22
CA ALA A 113 3.38 -6.39 -0.66
C ALA A 113 3.26 -7.31 -1.88
N PHE A 114 2.80 -8.55 -1.66
CA PHE A 114 2.45 -9.47 -2.74
C PHE A 114 1.39 -8.85 -3.65
N PHE A 115 0.27 -8.40 -3.07
CA PHE A 115 -0.85 -7.81 -3.80
C PHE A 115 -0.41 -6.59 -4.63
N ALA A 116 0.39 -5.70 -4.06
CA ALA A 116 0.91 -4.52 -4.75
C ALA A 116 1.80 -4.91 -5.95
N THR A 117 2.64 -5.93 -5.78
CA THR A 117 3.55 -6.41 -6.82
C THR A 117 2.77 -7.06 -7.96
N ASN A 118 1.83 -7.95 -7.67
CA ASN A 118 1.00 -8.60 -8.69
C ASN A 118 0.16 -7.57 -9.47
N LEU A 119 -0.48 -6.63 -8.76
CA LEU A 119 -1.26 -5.57 -9.39
C LEU A 119 -0.40 -4.68 -10.28
N MET A 120 0.81 -4.31 -9.84
CA MET A 120 1.74 -3.52 -10.65
C MET A 120 2.10 -4.24 -11.97
N LEU A 121 2.33 -5.55 -11.94
CA LEU A 121 2.59 -6.34 -13.14
C LEU A 121 1.39 -6.37 -14.08
N LEU A 122 0.18 -6.58 -13.54
CA LEU A 122 -1.07 -6.56 -14.32
C LEU A 122 -1.34 -5.19 -14.96
N LEU A 123 -1.05 -4.10 -14.26
CA LEU A 123 -1.17 -2.74 -14.80
C LEU A 123 -0.23 -2.53 -15.99
N ARG A 124 1.05 -2.93 -15.87
CA ARG A 124 2.02 -2.83 -16.98
C ARG A 124 1.58 -3.60 -18.23
N VAL A 125 1.03 -4.79 -18.03
CA VAL A 125 0.51 -5.64 -19.11
C VAL A 125 -0.72 -5.01 -19.74
N SER A 126 -1.63 -4.46 -18.94
CA SER A 126 -2.86 -3.82 -19.42
C SER A 126 -2.60 -2.61 -20.32
N GLU A 127 -1.47 -1.91 -20.13
CA GLU A 127 -1.09 -0.76 -20.96
C GLU A 127 -0.39 -1.13 -22.27
N SER A 128 0.22 -2.32 -22.33
CA SER A 128 1.22 -2.65 -23.37
C SER A 128 0.93 -3.90 -24.19
N VAL A 129 -0.10 -4.68 -23.83
CA VAL A 129 -0.43 -5.96 -24.46
C VAL A 129 -1.85 -5.92 -25.01
N ASP A 130 -2.10 -6.68 -26.08
CA ASP A 130 -3.42 -6.78 -26.72
C ASP A 130 -4.53 -7.14 -25.72
N ALA A 131 -5.67 -6.45 -25.81
CA ALA A 131 -6.84 -6.65 -24.97
C ALA A 131 -7.35 -8.10 -24.99
N ASP A 132 -7.10 -8.88 -26.04
CA ASP A 132 -7.46 -10.30 -26.12
C ASP A 132 -6.61 -11.21 -25.23
N VAL A 133 -5.45 -10.71 -24.80
CA VAL A 133 -4.51 -11.35 -23.87
C VAL A 133 -4.61 -10.74 -22.47
N VAL A 134 -5.01 -9.48 -22.37
CA VAL A 134 -5.21 -8.75 -21.11
C VAL A 134 -6.51 -9.17 -20.41
N PRO A 135 -6.51 -9.38 -19.09
CA PRO A 135 -7.71 -9.74 -18.31
C PRO A 135 -8.91 -8.80 -18.53
N ALA A 136 -10.14 -9.35 -18.59
CA ALA A 136 -11.34 -8.58 -18.95
C ALA A 136 -11.91 -7.87 -17.71
N GLY A 137 -12.14 -6.55 -17.78
CA GLY A 137 -12.59 -5.75 -16.64
C GLY A 137 -11.48 -4.96 -15.93
N GLY A 138 -10.24 -5.04 -16.43
CA GLY A 138 -9.09 -4.29 -15.92
C GLY A 138 -8.32 -5.04 -14.84
N ALA A 139 -7.09 -4.59 -14.55
CA ALA A 139 -6.15 -5.25 -13.64
C ALA A 139 -6.73 -5.58 -12.25
N LEU A 140 -7.62 -4.73 -11.73
CA LEU A 140 -8.26 -4.92 -10.42
C LEU A 140 -9.38 -5.98 -10.42
N ALA A 141 -10.08 -6.19 -11.53
CA ALA A 141 -11.18 -7.15 -11.59
C ALA A 141 -10.70 -8.61 -11.51
N GLU A 142 -9.42 -8.83 -11.82
CA GLU A 142 -8.81 -10.17 -11.95
C GLU A 142 -7.87 -10.47 -10.79
N MET A 143 -7.56 -9.44 -9.99
CA MET A 143 -7.07 -9.58 -8.63
C MET A 143 -8.23 -10.09 -7.77
N GLY A 144 -8.31 -11.40 -7.58
CA GLY A 144 -9.24 -11.93 -6.59
C GLY A 144 -8.84 -11.42 -5.20
N LEU A 145 -9.81 -10.91 -4.43
CA LEU A 145 -9.56 -10.51 -3.03
C LEU A 145 -9.04 -11.69 -2.17
N TYR A 146 -9.16 -12.93 -2.68
CA TYR A 146 -8.54 -14.12 -2.09
C TYR A 146 -7.01 -14.10 -2.07
N ASP A 147 -6.36 -13.17 -2.79
CA ASP A 147 -4.90 -13.00 -2.80
C ASP A 147 -4.38 -12.20 -1.59
N LEU A 148 -5.26 -11.63 -0.77
CA LEU A 148 -4.89 -10.97 0.48
C LEU A 148 -5.40 -11.79 1.67
N GLN A 149 -4.64 -12.82 2.05
CA GLN A 149 -5.00 -13.80 3.08
C GLN A 149 -4.42 -13.46 4.45
N ALA A 150 -3.30 -12.73 4.45
CA ALA A 150 -2.53 -12.42 5.66
C ALA A 150 -2.38 -10.91 5.84
N PRO A 151 -3.44 -10.18 6.22
CA PRO A 151 -3.28 -8.80 6.64
C PRO A 151 -2.38 -8.73 7.89
N PRO A 152 -1.57 -7.66 8.04
CA PRO A 152 -0.70 -7.45 9.20
C PRO A 152 -1.43 -7.59 10.54
N VAL A 153 -0.75 -8.13 11.55
CA VAL A 153 -1.35 -8.35 12.89
C VAL A 153 -1.83 -7.05 13.53
N GLU A 154 -1.16 -5.94 13.24
CA GLU A 154 -1.50 -4.59 13.68
C GLU A 154 -2.88 -4.15 13.19
N LEU A 155 -3.34 -4.71 12.06
CA LEU A 155 -4.60 -4.37 11.41
C LEU A 155 -5.75 -5.31 11.80
N GLN A 156 -5.47 -6.45 12.46
CA GLN A 156 -6.50 -7.44 12.80
C GLN A 156 -7.59 -6.91 13.76
N ARG A 157 -7.33 -5.80 14.45
CA ARG A 157 -8.29 -5.13 15.34
C ARG A 157 -9.19 -4.13 14.60
N GLU A 158 -8.88 -3.80 13.35
CA GLU A 158 -9.72 -2.93 12.52
C GLU A 158 -10.94 -3.71 11.98
N PRO A 159 -12.02 -3.02 11.55
CA PRO A 159 -13.08 -3.65 10.78
C PRO A 159 -12.53 -4.42 9.57
N ASP A 160 -13.16 -5.54 9.22
CA ASP A 160 -12.72 -6.46 8.15
C ASP A 160 -11.28 -6.97 8.31
N ALA A 161 -10.77 -7.04 9.55
CA ALA A 161 -9.38 -7.38 9.87
C ALA A 161 -8.35 -6.50 9.11
N GLY A 162 -8.75 -5.28 8.74
CA GLY A 162 -7.96 -4.28 8.02
C GLY A 162 -7.55 -4.64 6.59
N VAL A 163 -8.26 -5.60 5.98
CA VAL A 163 -8.14 -5.93 4.55
C VAL A 163 -8.29 -4.69 3.68
N GLY A 164 -9.29 -3.83 3.95
CA GLY A 164 -9.53 -2.62 3.16
C GLY A 164 -8.35 -1.64 3.17
N ARG A 165 -7.67 -1.50 4.30
CA ARG A 165 -6.50 -0.62 4.44
C ARG A 165 -5.27 -1.19 3.74
N ALA A 166 -5.07 -2.50 3.83
CA ALA A 166 -4.02 -3.23 3.10
C ALA A 166 -4.20 -3.15 1.58
N VAL A 167 -5.43 -3.35 1.09
CA VAL A 167 -5.76 -3.20 -0.33
C VAL A 167 -5.54 -1.75 -0.78
N SER A 168 -6.00 -0.77 -0.01
CA SER A 168 -5.80 0.65 -0.35
C SER A 168 -4.31 1.03 -0.43
N TRP A 169 -3.49 0.52 0.50
CA TRP A 169 -2.05 0.71 0.46
C TRP A 169 -1.45 0.09 -0.80
N ALA A 170 -1.83 -1.15 -1.12
CA ALA A 170 -1.27 -1.90 -2.22
C ALA A 170 -1.64 -1.30 -3.58
N ILE A 171 -2.90 -0.89 -3.77
CA ILE A 171 -3.38 -0.19 -4.97
C ILE A 171 -2.56 1.07 -5.21
N ARG A 172 -2.41 1.91 -4.18
CA ARG A 172 -1.65 3.15 -4.30
C ARG A 172 -0.21 2.90 -4.73
N VAL A 173 0.49 1.99 -4.05
CA VAL A 173 1.89 1.66 -4.38
C VAL A 173 2.03 1.07 -5.78
N ALA A 174 1.12 0.18 -6.18
CA ALA A 174 1.14 -0.43 -7.50
C ALA A 174 0.98 0.62 -8.61
N HIS A 175 0.03 1.55 -8.47
CA HIS A 175 -0.18 2.65 -9.42
C HIS A 175 0.99 3.64 -9.47
N GLU A 176 1.68 3.87 -8.35
CA GLU A 176 2.89 4.70 -8.33
C GLU A 176 4.05 4.05 -9.10
N LEU A 177 4.23 2.72 -8.99
CA LEU A 177 5.40 2.01 -9.54
C LEU A 177 5.19 1.40 -10.94
N ALA A 178 3.96 1.10 -11.32
CA ALA A 178 3.64 0.55 -12.64
C ALA A 178 4.20 1.39 -13.81
N PRO A 179 4.00 2.72 -13.87
CA PRO A 179 4.48 3.52 -15.00
C PRO A 179 6.01 3.75 -14.98
N THR A 180 6.68 3.51 -13.85
CA THR A 180 8.13 3.78 -13.73
C THR A 180 8.94 2.82 -14.61
N PRO A 181 10.05 3.26 -15.23
CA PRO A 181 10.87 2.41 -16.11
C PRO A 181 11.64 1.30 -15.38
N MET A 182 11.44 1.16 -14.07
CA MET A 182 12.13 0.22 -13.20
C MET A 182 11.83 -1.24 -13.59
N ALA A 183 12.86 -2.08 -13.54
CA ALA A 183 12.69 -3.53 -13.68
C ALA A 183 11.76 -4.08 -12.59
N ALA A 184 11.01 -5.13 -12.90
CA ALA A 184 10.06 -5.71 -11.94
C ALA A 184 10.74 -6.18 -10.63
N GLU A 185 11.96 -6.72 -10.71
CA GLU A 185 12.71 -7.16 -9.53
C GLU A 185 13.07 -5.99 -8.61
N ASP A 186 13.53 -4.86 -9.18
CA ASP A 186 13.86 -3.68 -8.39
C ASP A 186 12.59 -3.04 -7.79
N ALA A 187 11.48 -3.05 -8.54
CA ALA A 187 10.20 -2.55 -8.04
C ALA A 187 9.68 -3.40 -6.88
N ALA A 188 9.82 -4.73 -6.95
CA ALA A 188 9.47 -5.62 -5.84
C ALA A 188 10.31 -5.33 -4.58
N VAL A 189 11.62 -5.07 -4.74
CA VAL A 189 12.49 -4.66 -3.61
C VAL A 189 11.99 -3.37 -2.97
N GLU A 190 11.65 -2.36 -3.77
CA GLU A 190 11.09 -1.09 -3.30
C GLU A 190 9.74 -1.28 -2.60
N ILE A 191 8.85 -2.11 -3.16
CA ILE A 191 7.54 -2.43 -2.56
C ILE A 191 7.73 -3.06 -1.17
N ARG A 192 8.64 -4.03 -1.03
CA ARG A 192 8.94 -4.66 0.26
C ARG A 192 9.51 -3.66 1.26
N ALA A 193 10.44 -2.81 0.85
CA ALA A 193 11.00 -1.78 1.72
C ALA A 193 9.91 -0.83 2.24
N ARG A 194 9.00 -0.39 1.35
CA ARG A 194 7.84 0.43 1.73
C ARG A 194 6.86 -0.32 2.62
N TYR A 195 6.66 -1.61 2.38
CA TYR A 195 5.80 -2.45 3.21
C TYR A 195 6.37 -2.55 4.63
N THR A 196 7.65 -2.87 4.78
CA THR A 196 8.34 -2.91 6.09
C THR A 196 8.23 -1.57 6.82
N ALA A 197 8.46 -0.46 6.12
CA ALA A 197 8.31 0.88 6.71
C ALA A 197 6.86 1.15 7.13
N TRP A 198 5.88 0.69 6.35
CA TRP A 198 4.47 0.82 6.68
C TRP A 198 4.08 -0.02 7.90
N ILE A 199 4.56 -1.25 8.01
CA ILE A 199 4.35 -2.09 9.21
C ILE A 199 4.93 -1.41 10.46
N ALA A 200 6.17 -0.94 10.39
CA ALA A 200 6.78 -0.22 11.52
C ALA A 200 5.98 1.03 11.93
N GLN A 201 5.36 1.74 10.96
CA GLN A 201 4.45 2.85 11.26
C GLN A 201 3.16 2.38 11.95
N LEU A 202 2.59 1.25 11.53
CA LEU A 202 1.39 0.67 12.15
C LEU A 202 1.68 0.23 13.59
N GLU A 203 2.80 -0.44 13.82
CA GLU A 203 3.25 -0.86 15.15
C GLU A 203 3.45 0.33 16.09
N ALA A 204 4.03 1.43 15.59
CA ALA A 204 4.27 2.64 16.37
C ALA A 204 3.02 3.51 16.59
N ALA A 205 1.94 3.30 15.82
CA ALA A 205 0.77 4.17 15.81
C ALA A 205 0.09 4.33 17.18
N PRO A 206 -0.11 3.28 18.01
CA PRO A 206 -0.73 3.42 19.33
C PRO A 206 0.09 4.31 20.27
N ALA A 207 1.42 4.14 20.30
CA ALA A 207 2.30 4.94 21.14
C ALA A 207 2.33 6.41 20.67
N ALA A 208 2.38 6.63 19.35
CA ALA A 208 2.32 7.98 18.78
C ALA A 208 0.97 8.68 19.08
N ALA A 209 -0.15 7.95 19.04
CA ALA A 209 -1.46 8.47 19.40
C ALA A 209 -1.55 8.84 20.89
N ALA A 210 -1.02 7.98 21.77
CA ALA A 210 -0.97 8.26 23.21
C ALA A 210 -0.10 9.49 23.54
N ALA A 211 1.07 9.61 22.92
CA ALA A 211 1.96 10.76 23.11
C ALA A 211 1.31 12.08 22.65
N ARG A 212 0.60 12.06 21.51
CA ARG A 212 -0.17 13.21 21.02
C ARG A 212 -1.31 13.57 21.98
N ALA A 213 -2.06 12.57 22.46
CA ALA A 213 -3.14 12.79 23.42
C ALA A 213 -2.61 13.42 24.72
N GLN A 214 -1.47 12.95 25.21
CA GLN A 214 -0.81 13.53 26.40
C GLN A 214 -0.39 14.97 26.15
N THR A 215 0.23 15.27 25.00
CA THR A 215 0.64 16.64 24.65
C THR A 215 -0.56 17.59 24.60
N VAL A 216 -1.68 17.14 24.04
CA VAL A 216 -2.94 17.92 24.02
C VAL A 216 -3.49 18.12 25.42
N ALA A 217 -3.46 17.09 26.27
CA ALA A 217 -3.90 17.18 27.67
C ALA A 217 -3.04 18.15 28.49
N ASP A 218 -1.72 18.11 28.33
CA ASP A 218 -0.77 19.00 29.00
C ASP A 218 -0.96 20.46 28.55
N ALA A 219 -1.14 20.67 27.25
CA ALA A 219 -1.44 22.00 26.70
C ALA A 219 -2.77 22.55 27.25
N ALA A 220 -3.80 21.71 27.35
CA ALA A 220 -5.08 22.09 27.94
C ALA A 220 -4.97 22.41 29.43
N ALA A 221 -4.19 21.63 30.18
CA ALA A 221 -3.93 21.86 31.60
C ALA A 221 -3.16 23.17 31.83
N SER A 222 -2.13 23.42 31.01
CA SER A 222 -1.35 24.67 31.04
C SER A 222 -2.24 25.88 30.73
N ALA A 223 -3.05 25.82 29.66
CA ALA A 223 -3.98 26.89 29.30
C ALA A 223 -5.01 27.16 30.41
N LYS A 224 -5.51 26.12 31.07
CA LYS A 224 -6.40 26.27 32.24
C LYS A 224 -5.68 26.95 33.40
N ALA A 225 -4.47 26.53 33.75
CA ALA A 225 -3.69 27.15 34.83
C ALA A 225 -3.41 28.63 34.56
N THR A 226 -3.05 29.00 33.32
CA THR A 226 -2.88 30.40 32.91
C THR A 226 -4.17 31.20 33.04
N ARG A 227 -5.31 30.61 32.66
CA ARG A 227 -6.62 31.25 32.80
C ARG A 227 -6.99 31.47 34.27
N ASP A 228 -6.79 30.46 35.11
CA ASP A 228 -7.10 30.53 36.54
C ASP A 228 -6.23 31.59 37.24
N GLU A 229 -4.95 31.68 36.89
CA GLU A 229 -4.04 32.71 37.41
C GLU A 229 -4.45 34.11 36.93
N LEU A 230 -4.79 34.28 35.65
CA LEU A 230 -5.28 35.56 35.12
C LEU A 230 -6.56 36.02 35.85
N GLN A 231 -7.50 35.10 36.09
CA GLN A 231 -8.71 35.39 36.85
C GLN A 231 -8.41 35.81 38.28
N ARG A 232 -7.46 35.13 38.94
CA ARG A 232 -6.98 35.50 40.28
C ARG A 232 -6.37 36.90 40.28
N THR A 233 -5.48 37.22 39.33
CA THR A 233 -4.87 38.54 39.21
C THR A 233 -5.92 39.64 38.98
N ILE A 234 -6.90 39.40 38.09
CA ILE A 234 -8.01 40.34 37.86
C ILE A 234 -8.82 40.56 39.14
N GLY A 235 -9.09 39.50 39.90
CA GLY A 235 -9.79 39.58 41.18
C GLY A 235 -9.03 40.44 42.20
N LEU A 236 -7.71 40.25 42.31
CA LEU A 236 -6.86 41.05 43.20
C LEU A 236 -6.82 42.53 42.78
N LEU A 237 -6.65 42.81 41.49
CA LEU A 237 -6.65 44.19 40.97
C LEU A 237 -7.97 44.90 41.27
N ARG A 238 -9.11 44.23 41.06
CA ARG A 238 -10.43 44.78 41.41
C ARG A 238 -10.52 45.11 42.90
N SER A 239 -10.09 44.21 43.77
CA SER A 239 -10.08 44.45 45.22
C SER A 239 -9.22 45.65 45.60
N VAL A 240 -8.00 45.75 45.06
CA VAL A 240 -7.10 46.88 45.31
C VAL A 240 -7.72 48.20 44.80
N SER A 241 -8.31 48.21 43.60
CA SER A 241 -8.99 49.40 43.07
C SER A 241 -10.17 49.85 43.94
N ILE A 242 -10.95 48.91 44.48
CA ILE A 242 -12.05 49.22 45.42
C ILE A 242 -11.49 49.87 46.69
N TRP A 243 -10.45 49.29 47.30
CA TRP A 243 -9.83 49.83 48.51
C TRP A 243 -9.21 51.22 48.30
N LEU A 244 -8.53 51.43 47.16
CA LEU A 244 -8.01 52.74 46.79
C LEU A 244 -9.14 53.77 46.58
N GLY A 245 -10.25 53.35 45.96
CA GLY A 245 -11.44 54.19 45.82
C GLY A 245 -12.04 54.60 47.17
N VAL A 246 -12.21 53.64 48.08
CA VAL A 246 -12.70 53.90 49.46
C VAL A 246 -11.76 54.86 50.19
N ALA A 247 -10.45 54.60 50.18
CA ALA A 247 -9.46 55.48 50.80
C ALA A 247 -9.49 56.90 50.20
N GLY A 248 -9.58 57.02 48.87
CA GLY A 248 -9.71 58.31 48.20
C GLY A 248 -10.97 59.08 48.62
N THR A 249 -12.12 58.39 48.72
CA THR A 249 -13.36 59.03 49.21
C THR A 249 -13.26 59.48 50.67
N ALA A 250 -12.59 58.71 51.53
CA ALA A 250 -12.36 59.09 52.92
C ALA A 250 -11.49 60.35 53.03
N VAL A 251 -10.38 60.40 52.26
CA VAL A 251 -9.50 61.59 52.20
C VAL A 251 -10.27 62.82 51.70
N LEU A 252 -11.11 62.67 50.67
CA LEU A 252 -11.94 63.78 50.17
C LEU A 252 -12.97 64.25 51.21
N ALA A 253 -13.58 63.33 51.94
CA ALA A 253 -14.53 63.66 53.02
C ALA A 253 -13.84 64.39 54.17
N GLU A 254 -12.66 63.94 54.61
CA GLU A 254 -11.85 64.61 55.63
C GLU A 254 -11.44 66.02 55.17
N ALA A 255 -10.95 66.17 53.94
CA ALA A 255 -10.60 67.47 53.38
C ALA A 255 -11.81 68.42 53.33
N PHE A 256 -12.98 67.91 52.92
CA PHE A 256 -14.23 68.68 52.91
C PHE A 256 -14.66 69.12 54.32
N MET A 257 -14.56 68.23 55.30
CA MET A 257 -14.87 68.55 56.70
C MET A 257 -13.91 69.61 57.26
N LEU A 258 -12.62 69.52 56.97
CA LEU A 258 -11.62 70.53 57.35
C LEU A 258 -11.90 71.89 56.69
N LEU A 259 -12.25 71.90 55.41
CA LEU A 259 -12.67 73.11 54.68
C LEU A 259 -13.94 73.72 55.31
N LYS A 260 -14.96 72.90 55.61
CA LYS A 260 -16.18 73.34 56.30
C LYS A 260 -15.89 73.95 57.66
N LEU A 261 -14.97 73.37 58.45
CA LEU A 261 -14.59 73.90 59.76
C LEU A 261 -13.77 75.19 59.65
N ALA A 262 -12.88 75.30 58.66
CA ALA A 262 -12.04 76.47 58.46
C ALA A 262 -12.81 77.68 57.91
N PHE A 263 -13.87 77.46 57.12
CA PHE A 263 -14.62 78.54 56.45
C PHE A 263 -16.08 78.71 56.93
N GLY A 264 -16.58 77.82 57.81
CA GLY A 264 -17.95 77.85 58.34
C GLY A 264 -18.10 78.57 59.68
N GLY A 265 -17.04 79.20 60.20
CA GLY A 265 -17.11 80.07 61.37
C GLY A 265 -17.52 81.49 60.99
N ALA A 266 -18.82 81.72 60.86
CA ALA A 266 -19.47 83.03 60.94
C ALA A 266 -20.83 82.84 61.63
#